data_AF-A7TAE6-F1
#
_entry.id   AF-A7TAE6-F1
#
_cell.length_a   1.000
_cell.length_b   1.000
_cell.length_c   1.000
_cell.angle_alpha   90.00
_cell.angle_beta   90.00
_cell.angle_gamma   90.00
#
_symmetry.space_group_name_H-M   'P 1'
#
loop_
_entity.id
_entity.type
_entity.pdbx_description
1 polymer ?
#
loop_
_entity_poly.entity_id
_entity_poly.type
_entity_poly.pdbx_seq_one_letter_code
_entity_poly.pdbx_strand_id
1 'polypeptide(L)'
;TEEVNEMLSSSSGYREIRTMGWLSEQVHLGGDSSCMDWKPVFMALTEKDMLLYEAAPWSKEDWSAPYLSHPLLATRLVHPGRGSGQIQNVELSFGTRTGSRKGVEAHLFRVETQRELAHWSRCIVQGAHDAALLIKEINCAVTWQGQEARLTIHFENGFSLTDARSGSDTISKSQVLWYFPFERLKMSADDGQRLLWLDFGGEEGEQ
;
A
#
# COMPACT_ATOMS: atom_id res chain seq x y z
N THR A 1 -1.14 19.77 -11.26
CA THR A 1 -0.17 18.65 -11.26
C THR A 1 0.83 18.79 -12.38
N GLU A 2 0.45 19.28 -13.57
CA GLU A 2 1.34 19.49 -14.73
C GLU A 2 2.63 20.25 -14.39
N GLU A 3 2.56 21.45 -13.81
CA GLU A 3 3.74 22.24 -13.43
C GLU A 3 4.69 21.50 -12.46
N VAL A 4 4.11 20.76 -11.50
CA VAL A 4 4.87 19.95 -10.55
C VAL A 4 5.56 18.79 -11.27
N ASN A 5 4.85 18.12 -12.18
CA ASN A 5 5.38 17.02 -12.95
C ASN A 5 6.52 17.49 -13.88
N GLU A 6 6.38 18.66 -14.51
CA GLU A 6 7.46 19.29 -15.29
C GLU A 6 8.69 19.56 -14.43
N MET A 7 8.50 20.14 -13.24
CA MET A 7 9.59 20.37 -12.30
C MET A 7 10.30 19.05 -11.95
N LEU A 8 9.55 18.01 -11.60
CA LEU A 8 10.09 16.73 -11.15
C LEU A 8 10.66 15.86 -12.28
N SER A 9 10.29 16.10 -13.55
CA SER A 9 10.67 15.27 -14.71
C SER A 9 12.17 15.08 -14.91
N SER A 10 12.97 16.05 -14.46
CA SER A 10 14.44 16.03 -14.57
C SER A 10 15.15 15.34 -13.39
N SER A 11 14.39 14.85 -12.41
CA SER A 11 14.93 14.15 -11.25
C SER A 11 15.07 12.64 -11.53
N SER A 12 16.21 12.05 -11.13
CA SER A 12 16.37 10.60 -11.16
C SER A 12 15.36 9.93 -10.22
N GLY A 13 14.52 9.02 -10.73
CA GLY A 13 13.46 8.39 -9.95
C GLY A 13 12.15 9.19 -9.90
N TYR A 14 11.91 10.03 -10.93
CA TYR A 14 10.64 10.73 -11.17
C TYR A 14 9.42 9.84 -10.88
N ARG A 15 8.49 10.37 -10.09
CA ARG A 15 7.19 9.77 -9.79
C ARG A 15 6.13 10.73 -10.29
N GLU A 16 5.36 10.33 -11.29
CA GLU A 16 4.30 11.17 -11.83
C GLU A 16 3.22 11.39 -10.76
N ILE A 17 2.97 12.65 -10.40
CA ILE A 17 1.90 13.04 -9.48
C ILE A 17 0.57 13.01 -10.22
N ARG A 18 -0.33 12.13 -9.78
CA ARG A 18 -1.68 11.93 -10.34
C ARG A 18 -2.69 12.90 -9.75
N THR A 19 -2.66 13.08 -8.43
CA THR A 19 -3.52 14.03 -7.70
C THR A 19 -2.82 14.48 -6.43
N MET A 20 -3.10 15.69 -5.98
CA MET A 20 -2.55 16.23 -4.73
C MET A 20 -3.48 17.29 -4.15
N GLY A 21 -3.40 17.51 -2.84
CA GLY A 21 -4.19 18.55 -2.18
C GLY A 21 -4.12 18.48 -0.66
N TRP A 22 -4.70 19.50 -0.04
CA TRP A 22 -4.85 19.59 1.40
C TRP A 22 -6.01 18.73 1.89
N LEU A 23 -5.80 18.07 3.02
CA LEU A 23 -6.79 17.30 3.77
C LEU A 23 -6.61 17.63 5.26
N SER A 24 -7.56 17.21 6.09
CA SER A 24 -7.32 17.13 7.54
C SER A 24 -7.08 15.68 7.94
N GLU A 25 -5.98 15.37 8.61
CA GLU A 25 -5.69 14.06 9.21
C GLU A 25 -6.08 14.05 10.68
N GLN A 26 -6.75 12.98 11.13
CA GLN A 26 -7.04 12.76 12.53
C GLN A 26 -5.77 12.33 13.27
N VAL A 27 -5.42 13.06 14.33
CA VAL A 27 -4.29 12.75 15.21
C VAL A 27 -4.77 12.49 16.63
N HIS A 28 -4.07 11.61 17.33
CA HIS A 28 -4.33 11.30 18.73
C HIS A 28 -3.39 12.14 19.62
N LEU A 29 -3.94 13.00 20.47
CA LEU A 29 -3.16 13.83 21.39
C LEU A 29 -3.02 13.12 22.75
N GLY A 30 -1.90 12.42 22.97
CA GLY A 30 -1.51 11.90 24.29
C GLY A 30 -2.34 10.72 24.82
N GLY A 31 -1.85 10.08 25.88
CA GLY A 31 -2.23 8.71 26.33
C GLY A 31 -3.67 8.46 26.79
N ASP A 32 -4.55 9.46 26.75
CA ASP A 32 -5.99 9.27 27.00
C ASP A 32 -6.75 9.42 25.68
N SER A 33 -7.28 8.30 25.18
CA SER A 33 -7.94 8.10 23.87
C SER A 33 -9.19 8.97 23.60
N SER A 34 -9.45 10.02 24.39
CA SER A 34 -10.64 10.86 24.31
C SER A 34 -10.45 12.19 23.56
N CYS A 35 -9.21 12.65 23.35
CA CYS A 35 -8.95 13.89 22.62
C CYS A 35 -8.45 13.61 21.19
N MET A 36 -9.39 13.60 20.24
CA MET A 36 -9.10 13.57 18.81
C MET A 36 -8.96 14.99 18.29
N ASP A 37 -7.89 15.28 17.55
CA ASP A 37 -7.71 16.54 16.85
C ASP A 37 -7.51 16.31 15.35
N TRP A 38 -7.74 17.35 14.54
CA TRP A 38 -7.62 17.30 13.09
C TRP A 38 -6.53 18.28 12.65
N LYS A 39 -5.44 17.77 12.08
CA LYS A 39 -4.34 18.59 11.59
C LYS A 39 -4.34 18.66 10.06
N PRO A 40 -4.00 19.82 9.47
CA PRO A 40 -3.82 19.90 8.03
C PRO A 40 -2.68 18.98 7.59
N VAL A 41 -2.89 18.25 6.51
CA VAL A 41 -1.88 17.42 5.84
C VAL A 41 -1.97 17.67 4.35
N PHE A 42 -0.82 17.76 3.69
CA PHE A 42 -0.77 17.77 2.23
C PHE A 42 -0.52 16.36 1.72
N MET A 43 -1.46 15.81 0.96
CA MET A 43 -1.37 14.48 0.37
C MET A 43 -1.08 14.59 -1.12
N ALA A 44 -0.21 13.72 -1.63
CA ALA A 44 -0.02 13.51 -3.07
C ALA A 44 -0.06 12.02 -3.40
N LEU A 45 -0.80 11.65 -4.45
CA LEU A 45 -0.76 10.30 -5.01
C LEU A 45 0.10 10.30 -6.26
N THR A 46 1.05 9.39 -6.28
CA THR A 46 1.85 9.06 -7.47
C THR A 46 1.25 7.85 -8.19
N GLU A 47 1.94 7.33 -9.18
CA GLU A 47 1.58 6.05 -9.81
C GLU A 47 1.70 4.84 -8.87
N LYS A 48 2.49 4.94 -7.80
CA LYS A 48 2.82 3.80 -6.92
C LYS A 48 2.64 4.06 -5.44
N ASP A 49 2.59 5.32 -5.02
CA ASP A 49 2.68 5.70 -3.61
C ASP A 49 1.70 6.82 -3.25
N MET A 50 1.20 6.76 -2.02
CA MET A 50 0.55 7.86 -1.31
C MET A 50 1.60 8.54 -0.41
N LEU A 51 1.85 9.82 -0.65
CA LEU A 51 2.85 10.62 0.04
C LEU A 51 2.16 11.65 0.93
N LEU A 52 2.63 11.81 2.16
CA LEU A 52 2.12 12.80 3.12
C LEU A 52 3.22 13.79 3.49
N TYR A 53 2.84 15.07 3.56
CA TYR A 53 3.69 16.19 3.89
C TYR A 53 3.03 17.09 4.93
N GLU A 54 3.82 17.65 5.84
CA GLU A 54 3.34 18.64 6.81
C GLU A 54 2.97 19.97 6.12
N ALA A 55 3.65 20.28 5.02
CA ALA A 55 3.40 21.45 4.17
C ALA A 55 3.43 21.08 2.69
N ALA A 56 2.75 21.87 1.85
CA ALA A 56 2.84 21.71 0.41
C ALA A 56 4.32 21.85 -0.04
N PRO A 57 4.88 20.90 -0.79
CA PRO A 57 6.27 20.97 -1.26
C PRO A 57 6.45 22.04 -2.34
N TRP A 58 7.52 22.85 -2.26
CA TRP A 58 7.78 23.96 -3.21
C TRP A 58 9.03 23.73 -4.07
N SER A 59 9.88 22.79 -3.67
CA SER A 59 11.14 22.44 -4.35
C SER A 59 11.23 20.94 -4.61
N LYS A 60 12.17 20.52 -5.47
CA LYS A 60 12.40 19.09 -5.74
C LYS A 60 12.85 18.36 -4.47
N GLU A 61 13.63 19.05 -3.66
CA GLU A 61 14.14 18.57 -2.37
C GLU A 61 12.97 18.29 -1.43
N ASP A 62 12.00 19.20 -1.31
CA ASP A 62 10.81 18.99 -0.49
C ASP A 62 9.98 17.80 -0.99
N TRP A 63 9.77 17.69 -2.31
CA TRP A 63 9.06 16.57 -2.93
C TRP A 63 9.76 15.22 -2.73
N SER A 64 11.09 15.23 -2.50
CA SER A 64 11.85 14.01 -2.21
C SER A 64 11.79 13.57 -0.75
N ALA A 65 11.23 14.41 0.13
CA ALA A 65 11.23 14.22 1.58
C ALA A 65 9.82 14.22 2.20
N PRO A 66 8.91 13.34 1.77
CA PRO A 66 7.66 13.13 2.50
C PRO A 66 7.95 12.58 3.90
N TYR A 67 7.16 12.98 4.91
CA TYR A 67 7.32 12.40 6.25
C TYR A 67 6.73 10.98 6.32
N LEU A 68 5.77 10.66 5.43
CA LEU A 68 5.27 9.29 5.22
C LEU A 68 5.10 8.99 3.73
N SER A 69 5.48 7.76 3.35
CA SER A 69 5.33 7.21 2.00
C SER A 69 4.74 5.81 2.09
N HIS A 70 3.51 5.67 1.63
CA HIS A 70 2.73 4.44 1.68
C HIS A 70 2.54 3.85 0.28
N PRO A 71 3.04 2.63 -0.01
CA PRO A 71 2.81 2.01 -1.30
C PRO A 71 1.30 1.81 -1.54
N LEU A 72 0.78 2.28 -2.68
CA LEU A 72 -0.62 2.13 -3.05
C LEU A 72 -1.01 0.66 -3.14
N LEU A 73 -0.11 -0.19 -3.62
CA LEU A 73 -0.29 -1.65 -3.68
C LEU A 73 -0.56 -2.29 -2.31
N ALA A 74 -0.04 -1.69 -1.23
CA ALA A 74 -0.21 -2.15 0.15
C ALA A 74 -1.24 -1.32 0.93
N THR A 75 -1.91 -0.37 0.27
CA THR A 75 -2.84 0.58 0.90
C THR A 75 -4.27 0.29 0.46
N ARG A 76 -5.18 0.13 1.42
CA ARG A 76 -6.61 -0.04 1.16
C ARG A 76 -7.42 1.14 1.69
N LEU A 77 -8.42 1.57 0.93
CA LEU A 77 -9.44 2.51 1.38
C LEU A 77 -10.35 1.82 2.41
N VAL A 78 -10.71 2.52 3.47
CA VAL A 78 -11.74 2.11 4.43
C VAL A 78 -12.71 3.27 4.66
N HIS A 79 -14.01 2.99 4.72
CA HIS A 79 -14.98 3.99 5.14
C HIS A 79 -15.25 3.82 6.64
N PRO A 80 -15.18 4.90 7.44
CA PRO A 80 -15.56 4.83 8.84
C PRO A 80 -17.03 4.37 8.94
N GLY A 81 -17.29 3.38 9.79
CA GLY A 81 -18.63 2.82 9.97
C GLY A 81 -19.60 3.89 10.45
N ARG A 82 -20.83 3.91 9.93
CA ARG A 82 -21.91 4.83 10.33
C ARG A 82 -22.48 4.56 11.74
N GLY A 83 -21.70 3.90 12.61
CA GLY A 83 -22.17 3.22 13.81
C GLY A 83 -21.56 3.73 15.11
N SER A 84 -21.69 5.02 15.40
CA SER A 84 -21.89 5.50 16.78
C SER A 84 -22.39 6.94 16.69
N GLY A 85 -23.49 7.27 17.38
CA GLY A 85 -24.21 8.54 17.30
C GLY A 85 -23.48 9.77 17.84
N GLN A 86 -22.23 10.02 17.42
CA GLN A 86 -21.49 11.22 17.73
C GLN A 86 -20.83 11.81 16.48
N ILE A 87 -21.23 13.06 16.19
CA ILE A 87 -20.58 14.08 15.36
C ILE A 87 -20.80 13.97 13.84
N GLN A 88 -21.54 14.95 13.32
CA GLN A 88 -21.87 15.19 11.90
C GLN A 88 -20.65 15.30 10.95
N ASN A 89 -19.42 15.42 11.48
CA ASN A 89 -18.19 15.59 10.69
C ASN A 89 -17.50 14.29 10.24
N VAL A 90 -17.98 13.11 10.63
CA VAL A 90 -17.48 11.83 10.09
C VAL A 90 -18.01 11.58 8.67
N GLU A 91 -19.05 12.29 8.25
CA GLU A 91 -19.70 12.07 6.94
C GLU A 91 -18.82 12.44 5.74
N LEU A 92 -17.85 13.34 5.93
CA LEU A 92 -16.88 13.78 4.91
C LEU A 92 -15.49 13.22 5.14
N SER A 93 -15.40 11.96 5.57
CA SER A 93 -14.13 11.32 5.89
C SER A 93 -13.95 9.97 5.21
N PHE A 94 -12.69 9.65 4.92
CA PHE A 94 -12.26 8.34 4.47
C PHE A 94 -11.01 7.95 5.25
N GLY A 95 -10.83 6.66 5.48
CA GLY A 95 -9.62 6.13 6.09
C GLY A 95 -8.77 5.36 5.08
N THR A 96 -7.50 5.19 5.43
CA THR A 96 -6.60 4.27 4.74
C THR A 96 -6.03 3.30 5.76
N ARG A 97 -5.77 2.07 5.31
CA ARG A 97 -4.96 1.09 6.05
C ARG A 97 -3.84 0.62 5.16
N THR A 98 -2.61 0.74 5.62
CA THR A 98 -1.42 0.39 4.85
C THR A 98 -0.61 -0.68 5.55
N GLY A 99 -0.35 -1.79 4.86
CA GLY A 99 0.57 -2.81 5.35
C GLY A 99 2.01 -2.31 5.29
N SER A 100 2.72 -2.36 6.42
CA SER A 100 4.13 -1.99 6.53
C SER A 100 4.93 -3.08 7.25
N ARG A 101 6.26 -2.95 7.26
CA ARG A 101 7.16 -3.82 8.04
C ARG A 101 6.93 -3.74 9.55
N LYS A 102 6.24 -2.69 10.04
CA LYS A 102 5.91 -2.47 11.45
C LYS A 102 4.47 -2.86 11.79
N GLY A 103 3.76 -3.52 10.87
CA GLY A 103 2.34 -3.83 10.97
C GLY A 103 1.49 -2.90 10.12
N VAL A 104 0.19 -2.83 10.42
CA VAL A 104 -0.77 -2.04 9.65
C VAL A 104 -0.91 -0.65 10.25
N GLU A 105 -0.55 0.36 9.46
CA GLU A 105 -0.78 1.77 9.80
C GLU A 105 -2.17 2.20 9.32
N ALA A 106 -2.85 3.04 10.10
CA ALA A 106 -4.19 3.51 9.78
C ALA A 106 -4.29 5.03 9.94
N HIS A 107 -4.82 5.68 8.92
CA HIS A 107 -5.05 7.13 8.91
C HIS A 107 -6.52 7.39 8.63
N LEU A 108 -7.07 8.44 9.25
CA LEU A 108 -8.39 8.96 8.93
C LEU A 108 -8.24 10.38 8.39
N PHE A 109 -8.76 10.62 7.20
CA PHE A 109 -8.73 11.89 6.51
C PHE A 109 -10.12 12.48 6.38
N ARG A 110 -10.23 13.79 6.52
CA ARG A 110 -11.46 14.57 6.29
C ARG A 110 -11.23 15.55 5.14
N VAL A 111 -12.25 15.66 4.31
CA VAL A 111 -12.36 16.60 3.17
C VAL A 111 -13.45 17.63 3.42
N GLU A 112 -13.58 18.64 2.56
CA GLU A 112 -14.55 19.72 2.75
C GLU A 112 -15.86 19.48 2.00
N THR A 113 -15.85 18.64 0.95
CA THR A 113 -17.04 18.38 0.13
C THR A 113 -17.22 16.90 -0.21
N GLN A 114 -18.48 16.51 -0.49
CA GLN A 114 -18.80 15.17 -0.99
C GLN A 114 -18.12 14.86 -2.32
N ARG A 115 -17.88 15.89 -3.16
CA ARG A 115 -17.16 15.75 -4.43
C ARG A 115 -15.71 15.34 -4.19
N GLU A 116 -15.03 15.99 -3.25
CA GLU A 116 -13.67 15.64 -2.85
C GLU A 116 -13.59 14.25 -2.25
N LEU A 117 -14.57 13.88 -1.40
CA LEU A 117 -14.62 12.54 -0.81
C LEU A 117 -14.67 11.48 -1.91
N ALA A 118 -15.58 11.66 -2.88
CA ALA A 118 -15.71 10.76 -4.02
C ALA A 118 -14.47 10.75 -4.92
N HIS A 119 -13.83 11.92 -5.09
CA HIS A 119 -12.60 12.06 -5.87
C HIS A 119 -11.44 11.29 -5.23
N TRP A 120 -11.09 11.58 -3.98
CA TRP A 120 -9.99 10.93 -3.27
C TRP A 120 -10.21 9.43 -3.11
N SER A 121 -11.43 9.00 -2.75
CA SER A 121 -11.78 7.58 -2.65
C SER A 121 -11.52 6.85 -3.98
N ARG A 122 -11.95 7.45 -5.11
CA ARG A 122 -11.72 6.88 -6.44
C ARG A 122 -10.23 6.84 -6.78
N CYS A 123 -9.51 7.94 -6.56
CA CYS A 123 -8.09 8.02 -6.89
C CYS A 123 -7.25 7.01 -6.09
N ILE A 124 -7.56 6.75 -4.83
CA ILE A 124 -6.87 5.75 -4.02
C ILE A 124 -7.15 4.33 -4.54
N VAL A 125 -8.42 4.00 -4.81
CA VAL A 125 -8.80 2.67 -5.31
C VAL A 125 -8.21 2.41 -6.70
N GLN A 126 -8.37 3.37 -7.61
CA GLN A 126 -7.82 3.26 -8.96
C GLN A 126 -6.29 3.25 -8.94
N GLY A 127 -5.66 4.11 -8.13
CA GLY A 127 -4.21 4.15 -7.98
C GLY A 127 -3.63 2.83 -7.45
N ALA A 128 -4.30 2.18 -6.51
CA ALA A 128 -3.90 0.84 -6.05
C ALA A 128 -3.99 -0.22 -7.17
N HIS A 129 -5.06 -0.16 -7.98
CA HIS A 129 -5.22 -1.04 -9.13
C HIS A 129 -4.15 -0.79 -10.21
N ASP A 130 -3.92 0.47 -10.57
CA ASP A 130 -2.91 0.87 -11.56
C ASP A 130 -1.50 0.53 -11.09
N ALA A 131 -1.20 0.72 -9.79
CA ALA A 131 0.06 0.31 -9.19
C ALA A 131 0.28 -1.21 -9.31
N ALA A 132 -0.76 -2.02 -9.12
CA ALA A 132 -0.68 -3.46 -9.30
C ALA A 132 -0.39 -3.86 -10.75
N LEU A 133 -1.05 -3.20 -11.71
CA LEU A 133 -0.79 -3.37 -13.15
C LEU A 133 0.63 -2.98 -13.54
N LEU A 134 1.15 -1.90 -12.95
CA LEU A 134 2.48 -1.36 -13.25
C LEU A 134 3.60 -2.19 -12.60
N ILE A 135 3.41 -2.64 -11.36
CA ILE A 135 4.41 -3.41 -10.61
C ILE A 135 4.46 -4.87 -11.09
N LYS A 136 3.32 -5.42 -11.53
CA LYS A 136 3.10 -6.79 -12.04
C LYS A 136 3.39 -7.93 -11.07
N GLU A 137 4.45 -7.87 -10.27
CA GLU A 137 4.76 -8.90 -9.30
C GLU A 137 5.49 -8.37 -8.07
N ILE A 138 5.27 -9.03 -6.95
CA ILE A 138 6.04 -8.83 -5.71
C ILE A 138 6.86 -10.09 -5.46
N ASN A 139 8.13 -9.90 -5.13
CA ASN A 139 9.04 -10.97 -4.76
C ASN A 139 9.40 -10.87 -3.27
N CYS A 140 9.17 -11.94 -2.53
CA CYS A 140 9.47 -12.07 -1.11
C CYS A 140 10.52 -13.15 -0.92
N ALA A 141 11.66 -12.80 -0.31
CA ALA A 141 12.60 -13.80 0.17
C ALA A 141 11.99 -14.53 1.37
N VAL A 142 11.94 -15.85 1.32
CA VAL A 142 11.31 -16.70 2.34
C VAL A 142 12.18 -17.91 2.65
N THR A 143 11.90 -18.57 3.76
CA THR A 143 12.44 -19.90 4.06
C THR A 143 11.29 -20.89 4.00
N TRP A 144 11.39 -21.89 3.14
CA TRP A 144 10.39 -22.94 2.99
C TRP A 144 11.06 -24.30 3.17
N GLN A 145 10.52 -25.12 4.08
CA GLN A 145 11.08 -26.44 4.44
C GLN A 145 12.60 -26.41 4.75
N GLY A 146 13.07 -25.32 5.38
CA GLY A 146 14.49 -25.14 5.73
C GLY A 146 15.40 -24.73 4.57
N GLN A 147 14.84 -24.41 3.40
CA GLN A 147 15.58 -23.92 2.24
C GLN A 147 15.24 -22.47 1.93
N GLU A 148 16.23 -21.70 1.48
CA GLU A 148 16.01 -20.35 0.97
C GLU A 148 15.25 -20.41 -0.35
N ALA A 149 14.14 -19.69 -0.41
CA ALA A 149 13.26 -19.65 -1.56
C ALA A 149 12.78 -18.22 -1.80
N ARG A 150 12.15 -18.02 -2.96
CA ARG A 150 11.51 -16.76 -3.34
C ARG A 150 10.05 -17.03 -3.65
N LEU A 151 9.18 -16.45 -2.84
CA LEU A 151 7.74 -16.40 -3.07
C LEU A 151 7.45 -15.21 -3.99
N THR A 152 6.85 -15.48 -5.14
CA THR A 152 6.43 -14.46 -6.10
C THR A 152 4.91 -14.45 -6.15
N ILE A 153 4.32 -13.26 -5.97
CA ILE A 153 2.89 -13.00 -6.14
C ILE A 153 2.76 -12.16 -7.41
N HIS A 154 2.28 -12.77 -8.49
CA HIS A 154 2.14 -12.15 -9.80
C HIS A 154 0.68 -11.77 -10.06
N PHE A 155 0.46 -10.56 -10.56
CA PHE A 155 -0.86 -9.94 -10.78
C PHE A 155 -1.84 -10.82 -11.56
N GLU A 156 -1.36 -11.53 -12.58
CA GLU A 156 -2.18 -12.43 -13.41
C GLU A 156 -1.97 -13.91 -13.11
N ASN A 157 -0.80 -14.31 -12.62
CA ASN A 157 -0.41 -15.73 -12.57
C ASN A 157 -0.60 -16.34 -11.18
N GLY A 158 -0.93 -15.55 -10.16
CA GLY A 158 -1.06 -16.05 -8.79
C GLY A 158 0.29 -16.21 -8.10
N PHE A 159 0.49 -17.35 -7.45
CA PHE A 159 1.58 -17.61 -6.52
C PHE A 159 2.58 -18.60 -7.10
N SER A 160 3.86 -18.33 -6.94
CA SER A 160 4.92 -19.31 -7.23
C SER A 160 6.01 -19.25 -6.17
N LEU A 161 6.56 -20.41 -5.84
CA LEU A 161 7.74 -20.52 -5.00
C LEU A 161 8.88 -21.06 -5.84
N THR A 162 10.01 -20.36 -5.84
CA THR A 162 11.22 -20.74 -6.59
C THR A 162 12.41 -20.92 -5.65
N ASP A 163 13.31 -21.83 -5.97
CA ASP A 163 14.59 -21.96 -5.25
C ASP A 163 15.43 -20.68 -5.42
N ALA A 164 15.96 -20.14 -4.32
CA ALA A 164 16.79 -18.94 -4.31
C ALA A 164 18.25 -19.19 -4.74
N ARG A 165 18.72 -20.45 -4.73
CA ARG A 165 20.13 -20.86 -4.95
C ARG A 165 20.55 -20.85 -6.42
N SER A 166 19.63 -20.69 -7.37
CA SER A 166 19.95 -20.68 -8.81
C SER A 166 20.66 -19.41 -9.32
N GLY A 167 21.13 -18.52 -8.42
CA GLY A 167 21.75 -17.24 -8.77
C GLY A 167 23.26 -17.26 -9.08
N SER A 168 23.95 -18.41 -8.96
CA SER A 168 25.42 -18.46 -9.04
C SER A 168 26.01 -18.91 -10.39
N ASP A 169 25.26 -19.57 -11.27
CA ASP A 169 25.80 -20.05 -12.54
C ASP A 169 24.86 -19.76 -13.71
N THR A 170 25.44 -19.17 -14.75
CA THR A 170 24.81 -18.82 -16.02
C THR A 170 23.93 -19.96 -16.54
N ILE A 171 22.66 -19.64 -16.84
CA ILE A 171 21.64 -20.47 -17.53
C ILE A 171 20.72 -21.33 -16.63
N SER A 172 20.98 -21.49 -15.32
CA SER A 172 20.03 -22.25 -14.48
C SER A 172 18.75 -21.44 -14.21
N LYS A 173 17.64 -21.78 -14.89
CA LYS A 173 16.30 -21.25 -14.57
C LYS A 173 16.01 -21.61 -13.12
N SER A 174 15.67 -20.63 -12.27
CA SER A 174 15.23 -20.87 -10.89
C SER A 174 14.16 -21.96 -10.88
N GLN A 175 14.43 -23.07 -10.19
CA GLN A 175 13.51 -24.20 -10.17
C GLN A 175 12.22 -23.79 -9.45
N VAL A 176 11.09 -23.93 -10.12
CA VAL A 176 9.77 -23.76 -9.50
C VAL A 176 9.51 -24.95 -8.60
N LEU A 177 9.35 -24.69 -7.30
CA LEU A 177 9.03 -25.67 -6.27
C LEU A 177 7.53 -25.99 -6.30
N TRP A 178 6.70 -24.95 -6.38
CA TRP A 178 5.26 -25.07 -6.60
C TRP A 178 4.68 -23.79 -7.21
N TYR A 179 3.47 -23.94 -7.77
CA TYR A 179 2.72 -22.87 -8.41
C TYR A 179 1.23 -23.08 -8.19
N PHE A 180 0.51 -22.01 -7.83
CA PHE A 180 -0.93 -22.02 -7.68
C PHE A 180 -1.54 -20.70 -8.19
N PRO A 181 -2.60 -20.75 -9.03
CA PRO A 181 -3.34 -19.55 -9.42
C PRO A 181 -4.18 -19.02 -8.25
N PHE A 182 -4.67 -17.77 -8.35
CA PHE A 182 -5.42 -17.13 -7.26
C PHE A 182 -6.67 -17.91 -6.85
N GLU A 183 -7.37 -18.56 -7.78
CA GLU A 183 -8.61 -19.28 -7.51
C GLU A 183 -8.41 -20.53 -6.63
N ARG A 184 -7.17 -21.00 -6.50
CA ARG A 184 -6.85 -22.12 -5.60
C ARG A 184 -6.63 -21.66 -4.15
N LEU A 185 -6.33 -20.39 -3.90
CA LEU A 185 -6.10 -19.91 -2.54
C LEU A 185 -7.42 -19.91 -1.75
N LYS A 186 -7.53 -20.79 -0.76
CA LYS A 186 -8.69 -20.89 0.14
C LYS A 186 -8.56 -19.96 1.33
N MET A 187 -7.36 -19.89 1.90
CA MET A 187 -7.08 -19.12 3.10
C MET A 187 -5.64 -18.63 3.06
N SER A 188 -5.42 -17.45 3.61
CA SER A 188 -4.09 -16.95 3.97
C SER A 188 -4.11 -16.46 5.41
N ALA A 189 -3.01 -16.62 6.11
CA ALA A 189 -2.84 -16.16 7.49
C ALA A 189 -1.37 -15.79 7.76
N ASP A 190 -1.13 -15.00 8.80
CA ASP A 190 0.20 -14.66 9.28
C ASP A 190 0.24 -14.61 10.82
N ASP A 191 1.43 -14.71 11.40
CA ASP A 191 1.64 -14.65 12.87
C ASP A 191 1.89 -13.24 13.39
N GLY A 192 1.77 -12.22 12.52
CA GLY A 192 2.11 -10.84 12.81
C GLY A 192 3.61 -10.57 13.00
N GLN A 193 4.49 -11.55 12.74
CA GLN A 193 5.93 -11.44 12.98
C GLN A 193 6.78 -11.90 11.80
N ARG A 194 6.72 -13.19 11.44
CA ARG A 194 7.64 -13.80 10.46
C ARG A 194 7.06 -14.97 9.65
N LEU A 195 5.92 -15.53 10.04
CA LEU A 195 5.32 -16.67 9.35
C LEU A 195 4.12 -16.21 8.52
N LEU A 196 4.02 -16.80 7.33
CA LEU A 196 2.90 -16.67 6.39
C LEU A 196 2.45 -18.08 6.06
N TRP A 197 1.14 -18.31 6.05
CA TRP A 197 0.50 -19.54 5.66
C TRP A 197 -0.39 -19.30 4.44
N LEU A 198 -0.26 -20.16 3.43
CA LEU A 198 -1.11 -20.16 2.24
C LEU A 198 -1.74 -21.54 2.08
N ASP A 199 -3.06 -21.63 2.25
CA ASP A 199 -3.82 -22.87 2.03
C ASP A 199 -4.41 -22.87 0.62
N PHE A 200 -3.91 -23.78 -0.22
CA PHE A 200 -4.40 -23.99 -1.60
C PHE A 200 -5.36 -25.18 -1.74
N GLY A 201 -5.68 -25.87 -0.63
CA GLY A 201 -6.50 -27.08 -0.54
C GLY A 201 -5.94 -28.34 -1.24
N GLY A 202 -6.55 -29.49 -0.95
CA GLY A 202 -6.20 -30.80 -1.54
C GLY A 202 -5.26 -31.65 -0.66
N GLU A 203 -4.63 -32.69 -1.21
CA GLU A 203 -3.60 -33.49 -0.52
C GLU A 203 -2.33 -32.68 -0.21
N GLU A 204 -2.19 -31.50 -0.81
CA GLU A 204 -1.03 -30.61 -0.67
C GLU A 204 -1.12 -29.66 0.55
N GLY A 205 -2.24 -29.60 1.29
CA GLY A 205 -2.33 -28.93 2.62
C GLY A 205 -1.87 -27.46 2.70
N GLU A 206 -1.77 -26.94 3.93
CA GLU A 206 -1.16 -25.63 4.22
C GLU A 206 0.31 -25.61 3.79
N GLN A 207 0.71 -24.60 3.00
CA GLN A 207 2.07 -24.42 2.46
C GLN A 207 2.80 -23.24 3.10
#